data_AF-A0A7H8QC66-F1
#
_entry.id   AF-A0A7H8QC66-F1
#
_cell.length_a   1.000
_cell.length_b   1.000
_cell.length_c   1.000
_cell.angle_alpha   90.00
_cell.angle_beta   90.00
_cell.angle_gamma   90.00
#
_symmetry.space_group_name_H-M   'P 1'
#
loop_
_entity.id
_entity.type
_entity.pdbx_description
1 polymer ?
#
loop_
_entity_poly.entity_id
_entity_poly.type
_entity_poly.pdbx_seq_one_letter_code
_entity_poly.pdbx_strand_id
1 'polypeptide(L)' 'MYYWNGASEEDGIPFGYEVVIRASGWKKGAREGASVMYHKGDEQVDVISSTNRLILMKKKNISN' A
#
# COMPACT_ATOMS: atom_id res chain seq x y z
N MET A 1 -11.60 -7.74 8.97
CA MET A 1 -12.07 -6.67 8.06
C MET A 1 -11.89 -5.37 8.84
N TYR A 2 -11.10 -4.41 8.35
CA TYR A 2 -10.83 -3.16 9.06
C TYR A 2 -11.59 -2.02 8.39
N TYR A 3 -12.45 -1.31 9.15
CA TYR A 3 -13.17 -0.13 8.68
C TYR A 3 -12.25 1.10 8.74
N TRP A 4 -12.12 1.82 7.64
CA TRP A 4 -11.11 2.86 7.46
C TRP A 4 -11.73 4.14 6.88
N ASN A 5 -12.31 4.97 7.76
CA ASN A 5 -12.86 6.27 7.36
C ASN A 5 -11.73 7.18 6.84
N GLY A 6 -11.83 7.60 5.58
CA GLY A 6 -10.87 8.50 4.92
C GLY A 6 -9.94 7.83 3.90
N ALA A 7 -9.97 6.51 3.76
CA ALA A 7 -9.41 5.84 2.58
C ALA A 7 -10.48 5.82 1.49
N SER A 8 -10.15 6.18 0.26
CA SER A 8 -11.03 6.06 -0.91
C SER A 8 -10.24 5.47 -2.06
N GLU A 9 -10.92 4.90 -3.06
CA GLU A 9 -10.24 4.41 -4.28
C GLU A 9 -9.43 5.53 -4.96
N GLU A 10 -9.90 6.76 -4.85
CA GLU A 10 -9.31 7.95 -5.48
C GLU A 10 -8.18 8.58 -4.65
N ASP A 11 -8.24 8.51 -3.31
CA ASP A 11 -7.25 9.17 -2.45
C ASP A 11 -6.17 8.22 -1.93
N GLY A 12 -6.44 6.91 -1.91
CA GLY A 12 -5.53 5.90 -1.40
C GLY A 12 -5.59 5.79 0.14
N ILE A 13 -4.46 5.48 0.78
CA ILE A 13 -4.38 5.41 2.24
C ILE A 13 -4.33 6.82 2.87
N PRO A 14 -4.87 7.02 4.08
CA PRO A 14 -4.74 8.30 4.77
C PRO A 14 -3.27 8.69 5.00
N PHE A 15 -2.97 9.99 4.91
CA PHE A 15 -1.60 10.52 5.01
C PHE A 15 -0.82 10.05 6.24
N GLY A 16 -1.48 9.92 7.40
CA GLY A 16 -0.85 9.43 8.63
C GLY A 16 -0.23 8.03 8.48
N TYR A 17 -0.88 7.13 7.74
CA TYR A 17 -0.32 5.80 7.46
C TYR A 17 0.86 5.88 6.49
N GLU A 18 0.79 6.77 5.50
CA GLU A 18 1.91 6.99 4.59
C GLU A 18 3.18 7.45 5.33
N VAL A 19 3.03 8.32 6.34
CA VAL A 19 4.14 8.73 7.22
C VAL A 19 4.74 7.53 7.97
N VAL A 20 3.92 6.66 8.55
CA VAL A 20 4.39 5.46 9.27
C VAL A 20 5.08 4.47 8.34
N ILE A 21 4.54 4.26 7.14
CA ILE A 21 5.13 3.38 6.10
C ILE A 21 6.51 3.92 5.69
N ARG A 22 6.64 5.22 5.44
CA ARG A 22 7.93 5.86 5.12
C ARG A 22 8.93 5.74 6.28
N ALA A 23 8.49 6.01 7.52
CA ALA A 23 9.34 5.93 8.71
C ALA A 23 9.85 4.50 8.98
N SER A 24 9.07 3.48 8.59
CA SER A 24 9.48 2.08 8.69
C SER A 24 10.38 1.61 7.53
N GLY A 25 10.80 2.52 6.66
CA GLY A 25 11.77 2.29 5.60
C GLY A 25 11.18 1.76 4.29
N TRP A 26 9.85 1.72 4.18
CA TRP A 26 9.18 1.41 2.92
C TRP A 26 9.12 2.65 2.03
N LYS A 27 9.47 2.47 0.77
CA LYS A 27 9.45 3.53 -0.23
C LYS A 27 8.22 3.35 -1.13
N LYS A 28 7.52 4.45 -1.39
CA LYS A 28 6.36 4.48 -2.28
C LYS A 28 6.85 4.43 -3.73
N GLY A 29 6.33 3.48 -4.48
CA GLY A 29 6.58 3.30 -5.91
C GLY A 29 5.43 3.84 -6.76
N ALA A 30 5.14 3.14 -7.86
CA ALA A 30 4.06 3.49 -8.77
C ALA A 30 2.67 3.37 -8.12
N ARG A 31 1.75 4.21 -8.59
CA ARG A 31 0.33 4.17 -8.25
C ARG A 31 -0.50 3.91 -9.50
N GLU A 32 -1.39 2.92 -9.43
CA GLU A 32 -2.34 2.57 -10.49
C GLU A 32 -3.75 2.54 -9.88
N GLY A 33 -4.49 3.64 -10.05
CA GLY A 33 -5.81 3.82 -9.42
C GLY A 33 -5.76 3.70 -7.89
N ALA A 34 -6.45 2.69 -7.36
CA ALA A 34 -6.51 2.35 -5.94
C ALA A 34 -5.29 1.57 -5.42
N SER A 35 -4.43 1.08 -6.32
CA SER A 35 -3.22 0.30 -6.01
C SER A 35 -2.00 1.22 -5.86
N VAL A 36 -1.25 1.02 -4.78
CA VAL A 36 0.04 1.67 -4.54
C VAL A 36 1.08 0.62 -4.20
N MET A 37 2.14 0.58 -5.01
CA MET A 37 3.28 -0.29 -4.77
C MET A 37 4.21 0.31 -3.70
N TYR A 38 4.64 -0.50 -2.75
CA TYR A 38 5.69 -0.16 -1.80
C TYR A 38 6.82 -1.18 -1.87
N HIS A 39 8.05 -0.70 -1.68
CA HIS A 39 9.25 -1.52 -1.71
C HIS A 39 10.14 -1.27 -0.49
N LYS A 40 10.77 -2.34 0.00
CA LYS A 40 11.77 -2.30 1.08
C LYS A 40 12.82 -3.39 0.82
N GLY A 41 13.98 -2.98 0.31
CA GLY A 41 14.96 -3.92 -0.22
C GLY A 41 14.37 -4.70 -1.40
N ASP A 42 14.48 -6.03 -1.35
CA ASP A 42 13.93 -6.96 -2.36
C ASP A 42 12.45 -7.30 -2.12
N GLU A 43 11.86 -6.79 -1.04
CA GLU A 43 10.45 -6.99 -0.75
C GLU A 43 9.60 -5.95 -1.47
N GLN A 44 8.53 -6.44 -2.10
CA GLN A 44 7.52 -5.62 -2.73
C GLN A 44 6.14 -6.01 -2.20
N VAL A 45 5.37 -5.01 -1.82
CA VAL A 45 3.96 -5.16 -1.45
C VAL A 45 3.12 -4.20 -2.28
N ASP A 46 1.96 -4.68 -2.70
CA ASP A 46 0.93 -3.86 -3.31
C ASP A 46 -0.16 -3.59 -2.28
N VAL A 47 -0.51 -2.33 -2.11
CA VAL A 47 -1.51 -1.84 -1.16
C VAL A 47 -2.68 -1.29 -1.97
N ILE A 48 -3.80 -2.01 -1.96
CA ILE A 48 -5.04 -1.58 -2.60
C ILE A 48 -5.96 -0.99 -1.55
N SER A 49 -6.37 0.25 -1.75
CA SER A 49 -7.22 1.01 -0.82
C SER A 49 -8.57 1.31 -1.46
N SER A 50 -9.65 0.92 -0.80
CA SER A 50 -11.02 1.24 -1.19
C SER A 50 -11.76 1.82 0.02
N THR A 51 -12.94 2.40 -0.20
CA THR A 51 -13.71 3.20 0.79
C THR A 51 -13.81 2.59 2.20
N ASN A 52 -13.80 1.26 2.32
CA ASN A 52 -13.82 0.55 3.61
C ASN A 52 -12.95 -0.71 3.62
N ARG A 53 -11.95 -0.77 2.75
CA ARG A 53 -11.15 -1.98 2.59
C ARG A 53 -9.70 -1.64 2.28
N LEU A 54 -8.81 -2.34 2.96
CA LEU A 54 -7.40 -2.37 2.63
C LEU A 54 -7.02 -3.82 2.29
N ILE A 55 -6.32 -3.99 1.17
CA ILE A 55 -5.74 -5.28 0.78
C ILE A 55 -4.24 -5.10 0.66
N LEU A 56 -3.48 -6.00 1.27
CA LEU A 56 -2.04 -6.10 1.08
C LEU A 56 -1.72 -7.39 0.35
N MET A 57 -0.99 -7.27 -0.75
CA MET A 57 -0.49 -8.40 -1.52
C MET A 57 1.03 -8.36 -1.52
N LYS A 58 1.67 -9.36 -0.91
CA LYS A 58 3.13 -9.51 -1.01
C LYS A 58 3.45 -10.16 -2.34
N LYS A 59 4.28 -9.51 -3.16
CA LYS A 59 4.77 -10.13 -4.39
C LYS A 59 5.81 -11.18 -4.00
N LYS A 60 5.55 -12.44 -4.32
CA LYS A 60 6.58 -13.49 -4.24
C LYS A 60 7.46 -13.36 -5.47
N ASN A 61 8.75 -13.11 -5.27
CA ASN A 61 9.73 -13.33 -6.32
C ASN A 61 9.82 -14.85 -6.52
N ILE A 62 9.33 -15.33 -7.66
CA ILE A 62 9.60 -16.70 -8.10
C ILE A 62 10.98 -16.63 -8.73
N SER A 63 12.01 -17.02 -7.98
CA SER A 63 13.32 -17.30 -8.54
C SER A 63 13.17 -18.53 -9.45
N ASN A 64 13.44 -18.36 -10.75
CA ASN A 64 13.62 -19.48 -11.68
C ASN A 64 14.96 -20.16 -11.43
#